data_AF-A0A1W9PDL0-F1
#
_entry.id   AF-A0A1W9PDL0-F1
#
_cell.length_a   1.000
_cell.length_b   1.000
_cell.length_c   1.000
_cell.angle_alpha   90.00
_cell.angle_beta   90.00
_cell.angle_gamma   90.00
#
_symmetry.space_group_name_H-M   'P 1'
#
loop_
_entity.id
_entity.type
_entity.pdbx_description
1 polymer ?
#
loop_
_entity_poly.entity_id
_entity_poly.type
_entity_poly.pdbx_seq_one_letter_code
_entity_poly.pdbx_strand_id
1 'polypeptide(L)'
;MDTPAIIEDDTLDSASEYVLQWTQGLESGCASIAMKDDTIPVVVWSRSIGTSKNTIYFEQKGANVWPSNPESVSVSANTSKHPFCDVVGGNVHIVWEEDGKIKYRQKRGTNWNTIETVSNISLTSRSPQILPQGYVVTTGLPRMLHIVWTEGNNAPYEIRYKKISLP
;
A
#
# COMPACT_ATOMS: atom_id res chain seq x y z
N MET A 1 18.55 25.20 -19.32
CA MET A 1 17.96 24.24 -18.36
C MET A 1 16.53 24.07 -18.77
N ASP A 2 16.15 22.88 -19.23
CA ASP A 2 14.78 22.61 -19.66
C ASP A 2 13.88 22.51 -18.43
N THR A 3 12.77 23.23 -18.45
CA THR A 3 11.73 23.13 -17.43
C THR A 3 11.01 21.79 -17.56
N PRO A 4 10.78 21.06 -16.45
CA PRO A 4 9.93 19.87 -16.49
C PRO A 4 8.56 20.21 -17.08
N ALA A 5 8.11 19.43 -18.06
CA ALA A 5 6.78 19.54 -18.62
C ALA A 5 5.83 18.59 -17.88
N ILE A 6 4.64 19.08 -17.52
CA ILE A 6 3.56 18.24 -17.01
C ILE A 6 2.91 17.55 -18.21
N ILE A 7 2.96 16.22 -18.25
CA ILE A 7 2.42 15.39 -19.33
C ILE A 7 1.00 14.92 -19.00
N GLU A 8 0.70 14.74 -17.72
CA GLU A 8 -0.58 14.24 -17.21
C GLU A 8 -0.83 14.79 -15.80
N ASP A 9 -2.08 15.17 -15.54
CA ASP A 9 -2.58 15.63 -14.24
C ASP A 9 -4.04 15.16 -14.12
N ASP A 10 -4.27 14.15 -13.28
CA ASP A 10 -5.56 13.47 -13.12
C ASP A 10 -5.93 13.37 -11.63
N THR A 11 -7.23 13.48 -11.33
CA THR A 11 -7.77 13.16 -10.00
C THR A 11 -8.31 11.73 -10.01
N LEU A 12 -7.60 10.83 -9.32
CA LEU A 12 -7.96 9.40 -9.28
C LEU A 12 -9.12 9.10 -8.34
N ASP A 13 -9.22 9.84 -7.24
CA ASP A 13 -10.29 9.67 -6.27
C ASP A 13 -10.57 10.98 -5.54
N SER A 14 -11.83 11.16 -5.13
CA SER A 14 -12.26 12.26 -4.27
C SER A 14 -13.28 11.76 -3.25
N ALA A 15 -13.09 12.13 -1.99
CA ALA A 15 -14.08 11.90 -0.95
C ALA A 15 -15.03 13.10 -0.89
N SER A 16 -16.28 12.93 -1.34
CA SER A 16 -17.33 13.95 -1.25
C SER A 16 -18.15 13.85 0.05
N GLU A 17 -17.96 12.79 0.83
CA GLU A 17 -18.61 12.62 2.13
C GLU A 17 -17.83 13.44 3.16
N TYR A 18 -18.39 14.59 3.54
CA TYR A 18 -17.91 15.35 4.70
C TYR A 18 -17.84 14.40 5.90
N VAL A 19 -16.65 14.28 6.50
CA VAL A 19 -16.48 13.69 7.82
C VAL A 19 -17.25 14.59 8.79
N LEU A 20 -18.50 14.24 9.10
CA LEU A 20 -19.42 15.05 9.92
C LEU A 20 -18.96 15.22 11.38
N GLN A 21 -17.95 14.46 11.81
CA GLN A 21 -17.28 14.62 13.10
C GLN A 21 -15.79 14.41 12.91
N TRP A 22 -15.03 15.51 12.95
CA TRP A 22 -13.58 15.46 13.10
C TRP A 22 -13.25 14.76 14.43
N THR A 23 -12.96 13.46 14.38
CA THR A 23 -12.20 12.85 15.47
C THR A 23 -10.79 13.43 15.35
N GLN A 24 -10.37 14.21 16.35
CA GLN A 24 -8.99 14.72 16.39
C GLN A 24 -8.00 13.58 16.12
N GLY A 25 -7.14 13.75 15.11
CA GLY A 25 -6.00 12.87 14.86
C GLY A 25 -6.09 11.92 13.67
N LEU A 26 -7.13 12.00 12.82
CA LEU A 26 -7.29 11.12 11.66
C LEU A 26 -7.59 11.92 10.39
N GLU A 27 -6.57 12.48 9.72
CA GLU A 27 -6.56 12.62 8.26
C GLU A 27 -5.10 12.71 7.79
N SER A 28 -4.49 11.55 7.51
CA SER A 28 -3.31 11.51 6.65
C SER A 28 -3.66 10.57 5.52
N GLY A 29 -4.25 11.15 4.46
CA GLY A 29 -4.33 10.49 3.17
C GLY A 29 -2.91 10.15 2.74
N CYS A 30 -2.54 8.88 2.90
CA CYS A 30 -1.25 8.37 2.49
C CYS A 30 -1.45 7.67 1.16
N ALA A 31 -0.61 8.01 0.18
CA ALA A 31 -0.57 7.33 -1.10
C ALA A 31 0.84 6.77 -1.35
N SER A 32 0.92 5.72 -2.17
CA SER A 32 2.14 5.12 -2.65
C SER A 32 1.95 4.73 -4.12
N ILE A 33 3.02 4.87 -4.90
CA ILE A 33 3.03 4.56 -6.33
C ILE A 33 4.19 3.62 -6.65
N ALA A 34 3.97 2.70 -7.59
CA ALA A 34 4.96 1.81 -8.17
C ALA A 34 4.74 1.67 -9.67
N MET A 35 5.71 1.09 -10.37
CA MET A 35 5.64 0.85 -11.81
C MET A 35 5.58 -0.65 -12.10
N LYS A 36 4.57 -1.07 -12.86
CA LYS A 36 4.49 -2.39 -13.47
C LYS A 36 5.08 -2.33 -14.87
N ASP A 37 6.00 -3.25 -15.17
CA ASP A 37 6.67 -3.36 -16.47
C ASP A 37 7.27 -2.01 -16.94
N ASP A 38 7.82 -1.23 -15.99
CA ASP A 38 8.41 0.12 -16.13
C ASP A 38 7.54 1.18 -16.81
N THR A 39 6.27 0.89 -17.09
CA THR A 39 5.40 1.73 -17.95
C THR A 39 3.99 1.91 -17.41
N ILE A 40 3.50 0.98 -16.60
CA ILE A 40 2.14 0.99 -16.09
C ILE A 40 2.16 1.44 -14.63
N PRO A 41 1.70 2.66 -14.30
CA PRO A 41 1.64 3.09 -12.91
C PRO A 41 0.58 2.31 -12.13
N VAL A 42 0.96 1.97 -10.91
CA VAL A 42 0.14 1.33 -9.89
C VAL A 42 0.11 2.25 -8.69
N VAL A 43 -1.08 2.62 -8.23
CA VAL A 43 -1.26 3.49 -7.07
C VAL A 43 -2.04 2.78 -5.97
N VAL A 44 -1.71 3.10 -4.74
CA VAL A 44 -2.45 2.69 -3.54
C VAL A 44 -2.63 3.90 -2.64
N TRP A 45 -3.79 4.06 -2.03
CA TRP A 45 -4.05 5.14 -1.09
C TRP A 45 -4.98 4.73 0.03
N SER A 46 -4.95 5.48 1.14
CA SER A 46 -5.94 5.37 2.21
C SER A 46 -6.98 6.48 2.08
N ARG A 47 -8.27 6.11 2.14
CA ARG A 47 -9.39 7.06 2.15
C ARG A 47 -10.36 6.74 3.29
N SER A 48 -10.79 7.77 4.02
CA SER A 48 -11.88 7.69 4.99
C SER A 48 -13.21 7.45 4.30
N ILE A 49 -13.98 6.45 4.74
CA ILE A 49 -15.38 6.24 4.30
C ILE A 49 -16.27 6.01 5.52
N GLY A 50 -17.42 6.69 5.55
CA GLY A 50 -18.38 6.57 6.65
C GLY A 50 -17.83 7.04 7.99
N THR A 51 -18.02 6.26 9.06
CA THR A 51 -17.75 6.62 10.47
C THR A 51 -16.26 6.65 10.83
N SER A 52 -15.42 7.33 10.05
CA SER A 52 -13.98 7.49 10.29
C SER A 52 -13.14 6.21 10.10
N LYS A 53 -13.59 5.28 9.25
CA LYS A 53 -12.79 4.12 8.84
C LYS A 53 -11.98 4.49 7.59
N ASN A 54 -10.66 4.43 7.70
CA ASN A 54 -9.80 4.47 6.52
C ASN A 54 -9.79 3.09 5.84
N THR A 55 -10.02 3.07 4.53
CA THR A 55 -9.94 1.89 3.66
C THR A 55 -8.80 2.09 2.68
N ILE A 56 -8.04 1.04 2.40
CA ILE A 56 -6.98 1.03 1.40
C ILE A 56 -7.58 0.71 0.04
N TYR A 57 -7.30 1.57 -0.92
CA TYR A 57 -7.72 1.47 -2.30
C TYR A 57 -6.52 1.28 -3.22
N PHE A 58 -6.79 0.68 -4.37
CA PHE A 58 -5.82 0.37 -5.41
C PHE A 58 -6.37 0.70 -6.78
N GLU A 59 -5.50 1.26 -7.63
CA GLU A 59 -5.69 1.31 -9.07
C GLU A 59 -4.40 0.93 -9.81
N GLN A 60 -4.59 0.30 -10.96
CA GLN A 60 -3.54 0.10 -11.95
C GLN A 60 -4.04 0.71 -13.25
N LYS A 61 -3.22 1.56 -13.86
CA LYS A 61 -3.57 2.19 -15.12
C LYS A 61 -3.72 1.14 -16.22
N GLY A 62 -4.78 1.26 -17.01
CA GLY A 62 -5.02 0.43 -18.19
C GLY A 62 -4.30 0.97 -19.42
N ALA A 63 -4.93 0.85 -20.59
CA ALA A 63 -4.49 1.44 -21.86
C ALA A 63 -4.59 2.98 -21.82
N ASN A 64 -3.75 3.61 -21.00
CA ASN A 64 -3.70 5.05 -20.71
C ASN A 64 -4.95 5.63 -20.01
N VAL A 65 -5.77 4.78 -19.39
CA VAL A 65 -6.98 5.22 -18.66
C VAL A 65 -6.97 4.63 -17.26
N TRP A 66 -7.25 5.47 -16.27
CA TRP A 66 -7.49 5.06 -14.89
C TRP A 66 -8.89 4.43 -14.75
N PRO A 67 -9.05 3.32 -14.01
CA PRO A 67 -10.38 2.74 -13.77
C PRO A 67 -11.33 3.75 -13.12
N SER A 68 -12.62 3.72 -13.48
CA SER A 68 -13.60 4.63 -12.87
C SER A 68 -13.98 4.27 -11.43
N ASN A 69 -13.64 3.05 -10.99
CA ASN A 69 -13.96 2.54 -9.68
C ASN A 69 -12.70 1.88 -9.10
N PRO A 70 -12.13 2.45 -8.02
CA PRO A 70 -10.95 1.86 -7.38
C PRO A 70 -11.30 0.56 -6.66
N GLU A 71 -10.36 -0.37 -6.63
CA GLU A 71 -10.55 -1.65 -5.94
C GLU A 71 -10.23 -1.50 -4.45
N SER A 72 -11.08 -2.06 -3.58
CA SER A 72 -10.82 -2.10 -2.14
C SER A 72 -9.83 -3.23 -1.79
N VAL A 73 -8.68 -2.85 -1.24
CA VAL A 73 -7.63 -3.77 -0.80
C VAL A 73 -7.91 -4.26 0.62
N SER A 74 -8.28 -3.36 1.53
CA SER A 74 -8.62 -3.69 2.92
C SER A 74 -10.14 -3.89 3.08
N VAL A 75 -10.59 -5.13 3.15
CA VAL A 75 -12.03 -5.46 3.21
C VAL A 75 -12.58 -5.67 4.63
N SER A 76 -11.75 -5.51 5.66
CA SER A 76 -12.18 -5.67 7.07
C SER A 76 -13.02 -4.49 7.56
N ALA A 77 -13.60 -4.58 8.76
CA ALA A 77 -14.28 -3.45 9.41
C ALA A 77 -13.30 -2.46 10.11
N ASN A 78 -12.00 -2.77 10.12
CA ASN A 78 -11.01 -2.02 10.88
C ASN A 78 -10.46 -0.81 10.11
N THR A 79 -9.93 0.17 10.84
CA THR A 79 -9.26 1.33 10.27
C THR A 79 -7.89 0.95 9.71
N SER A 80 -7.69 1.24 8.42
CA SER A 80 -6.48 0.92 7.66
C SER A 80 -5.73 2.17 7.18
N LYS A 81 -4.42 2.24 7.36
CA LYS A 81 -3.61 3.45 7.07
C LYS A 81 -2.19 3.08 6.61
N HIS A 82 -1.45 4.09 6.16
CA HIS A 82 -0.04 3.96 5.74
C HIS A 82 0.17 2.83 4.71
N PRO A 83 -0.55 2.82 3.57
CA PRO A 83 -0.32 1.82 2.56
C PRO A 83 1.02 2.06 1.85
N PHE A 84 1.63 0.96 1.40
CA PHE A 84 2.78 0.97 0.50
C PHE A 84 2.62 -0.15 -0.52
N CYS A 85 2.86 0.15 -1.81
CA CYS A 85 2.83 -0.84 -2.88
C CYS A 85 4.18 -0.99 -3.57
N ASP A 86 4.39 -2.18 -4.16
CA ASP A 86 5.45 -2.42 -5.14
C ASP A 86 5.03 -3.56 -6.10
N VAL A 87 5.73 -3.70 -7.22
CA VAL A 87 5.44 -4.68 -8.27
C VAL A 87 6.65 -5.61 -8.48
N VAL A 88 6.41 -6.92 -8.43
CA VAL A 88 7.46 -7.92 -8.71
C VAL A 88 6.89 -9.13 -9.43
N GLY A 89 7.57 -9.52 -10.53
CA GLY A 89 7.11 -10.63 -11.38
C GLY A 89 5.70 -10.41 -11.93
N GLY A 90 5.34 -9.16 -12.24
CA GLY A 90 4.02 -8.77 -12.75
C GLY A 90 2.89 -8.74 -11.71
N ASN A 91 3.18 -9.11 -10.46
CA ASN A 91 2.23 -9.12 -9.35
C ASN A 91 2.37 -7.85 -8.52
N VAL A 92 1.25 -7.33 -8.00
CA VAL A 92 1.25 -6.18 -7.09
C VAL A 92 1.28 -6.68 -5.65
N HIS A 93 2.14 -6.07 -4.85
CA HIS A 93 2.31 -6.36 -3.43
C HIS A 93 1.95 -5.12 -2.63
N ILE A 94 1.03 -5.24 -1.68
CA ILE A 94 0.58 -4.12 -0.86
C ILE A 94 0.70 -4.49 0.62
N VAL A 95 1.28 -3.59 1.39
CA VAL A 95 1.29 -3.63 2.85
C VAL A 95 0.60 -2.40 3.42
N TRP A 96 -0.06 -2.55 4.57
CA TRP A 96 -0.69 -1.43 5.27
C TRP A 96 -0.76 -1.72 6.77
N GLU A 97 -0.98 -0.68 7.55
CA GLU A 97 -1.32 -0.78 8.97
C GLU A 97 -2.84 -0.91 9.11
N GLU A 98 -3.31 -1.92 9.83
CA GLU A 98 -4.72 -2.10 10.20
C GLU A 98 -4.82 -2.46 11.67
N ASP A 99 -5.51 -1.63 12.46
CA ASP A 99 -5.67 -1.82 13.91
C ASP A 99 -4.34 -2.11 14.64
N GLY A 100 -3.30 -1.37 14.27
CA GLY A 100 -1.96 -1.55 14.83
C GLY A 100 -1.28 -2.85 14.43
N LYS A 101 -1.66 -3.48 13.32
CA LYS A 101 -0.98 -4.65 12.74
C LYS A 101 -0.56 -4.36 11.31
N ILE A 102 0.56 -4.96 10.87
CA ILE A 102 0.93 -4.92 9.47
C ILE A 102 0.22 -6.04 8.73
N LYS A 103 -0.57 -5.65 7.74
CA LYS A 103 -1.26 -6.54 6.83
C LYS A 103 -0.56 -6.57 5.49
N TYR A 104 -0.75 -7.67 4.77
CA TYR A 104 -0.22 -7.90 3.44
C TYR A 104 -1.30 -8.48 2.53
N ARG A 105 -1.33 -8.04 1.27
CA ARG A 105 -2.15 -8.63 0.22
C ARG A 105 -1.42 -8.55 -1.11
N GLN A 106 -1.62 -9.58 -1.93
CA GLN A 106 -1.04 -9.67 -3.27
C GLN A 106 -2.14 -9.68 -4.33
N LYS A 107 -1.91 -9.01 -5.45
CA LYS A 107 -2.70 -9.16 -6.68
C LYS A 107 -1.93 -9.96 -7.72
N ARG A 108 -2.53 -11.05 -8.20
CA ARG A 108 -2.01 -11.91 -9.28
C ARG A 108 -2.97 -11.87 -10.46
N GLY A 109 -2.53 -11.23 -11.55
CA GLY A 109 -3.42 -10.92 -12.67
C GLY A 109 -4.57 -10.03 -12.21
N THR A 110 -5.80 -10.55 -12.29
CA THR A 110 -7.02 -9.85 -11.86
C THR A 110 -7.45 -10.20 -10.43
N ASN A 111 -6.83 -11.19 -9.79
CA ASN A 111 -7.31 -11.75 -8.53
C ASN A 111 -6.47 -11.28 -7.34
N TRP A 112 -7.15 -10.97 -6.24
CA TRP A 112 -6.52 -10.74 -4.94
C TRP A 112 -6.38 -12.05 -4.16
N ASN A 113 -5.22 -12.24 -3.54
CA ASN A 113 -5.05 -13.28 -2.53
C ASN A 113 -5.77 -12.91 -1.22
N THR A 114 -5.79 -13.85 -0.28
CA THR A 114 -6.23 -13.62 1.10
C THR A 114 -5.35 -12.60 1.80
N ILE A 115 -5.93 -11.87 2.75
CA ILE A 115 -5.19 -10.91 3.59
C ILE A 115 -4.41 -11.68 4.65
N GLU A 116 -3.13 -11.34 4.81
CA GLU A 116 -2.24 -11.93 5.80
C GLU A 116 -1.82 -10.90 6.84
N THR A 117 -1.71 -11.29 8.12
CA THR A 117 -1.03 -10.49 9.15
C THR A 117 0.45 -10.87 9.15
N VAL A 118 1.33 -9.90 8.89
CA VAL A 118 2.79 -10.15 8.83
C VAL A 118 3.54 -9.62 10.05
N SER A 119 2.95 -8.73 10.86
CA SER A 119 3.56 -8.30 12.13
C SER A 119 3.24 -9.23 13.30
N ASN A 120 3.75 -8.91 14.49
CA ASN A 120 3.38 -9.62 15.69
C ASN A 120 1.91 -9.35 16.08
N ILE A 121 1.19 -10.40 16.48
CA ILE A 121 -0.20 -10.32 16.92
C ILE A 121 -0.37 -9.69 18.30
N SER A 122 0.67 -9.64 19.15
CA SER A 122 0.58 -9.08 20.52
C SER A 122 1.04 -7.62 20.65
N LEU A 123 1.72 -7.05 19.66
CA LEU A 123 2.29 -5.70 19.72
C LEU A 123 1.74 -4.77 18.63
N THR A 124 1.70 -3.46 18.88
CA THR A 124 1.35 -2.48 17.85
C THR A 124 2.47 -2.38 16.83
N SER A 125 2.12 -2.35 15.55
CA SER A 125 3.02 -2.14 14.42
C SER A 125 2.49 -1.06 13.48
N ARG A 126 3.38 -0.21 12.95
CA ARG A 126 3.03 1.00 12.20
C ARG A 126 3.97 1.26 11.03
N SER A 127 3.48 2.07 10.08
CA SER A 127 4.27 2.66 8.98
C SER A 127 5.10 1.64 8.18
N PRO A 128 4.46 0.62 7.58
CA PRO A 128 5.18 -0.40 6.83
C PRO A 128 5.71 0.17 5.51
N GLN A 129 6.86 -0.34 5.07
CA GLN A 129 7.37 -0.18 3.72
C GLN A 129 7.78 -1.54 3.16
N ILE A 130 7.74 -1.66 1.84
CA ILE A 130 8.10 -2.89 1.14
C ILE A 130 9.10 -2.59 0.02
N LEU A 131 10.05 -3.49 -0.17
CA LEU A 131 11.01 -3.48 -1.24
C LEU A 131 11.17 -4.91 -1.79
N PRO A 132 10.70 -5.22 -3.00
CA PRO A 132 11.07 -6.42 -3.71
C PRO A 132 12.49 -6.26 -4.27
N GLN A 133 13.33 -7.28 -4.14
CA GLN A 133 14.62 -7.28 -4.82
C GLN A 133 14.40 -7.35 -6.34
N GLY A 134 14.80 -6.27 -7.04
CA GLY A 134 14.87 -6.17 -8.51
C GLY A 134 15.93 -5.19 -9.07
N TYR A 135 16.58 -4.38 -8.22
CA TYR A 135 17.52 -3.33 -8.64
C TYR A 135 18.99 -3.57 -8.25
N VAL A 136 19.41 -4.82 -8.12
CA VAL A 136 20.83 -5.14 -8.26
C VAL A 136 20.95 -5.99 -9.51
N VAL A 137 21.80 -5.54 -10.44
CA VAL A 137 22.35 -6.39 -11.49
C VAL A 137 23.03 -7.57 -10.80
N THR A 138 22.27 -8.62 -10.50
CA THR A 138 22.78 -9.93 -10.12
C THR A 138 21.82 -10.96 -10.65
N THR A 139 22.36 -11.77 -11.55
CA THR A 139 21.81 -13.03 -12.03
C THR A 139 21.40 -13.92 -10.85
N GLY A 140 20.10 -14.18 -10.67
CA GLY A 140 19.63 -15.30 -9.85
C GLY A 140 18.36 -15.06 -9.04
N LEU A 141 17.42 -15.99 -9.19
CA LEU A 141 16.35 -16.31 -8.23
C LEU A 141 16.97 -16.76 -6.89
N PRO A 142 16.28 -16.63 -5.74
CA PRO A 142 14.84 -16.40 -5.56
C PRO A 142 14.40 -14.93 -5.46
N ARG A 143 13.19 -14.65 -5.93
CA ARG A 143 12.52 -13.35 -5.70
C ARG A 143 12.18 -13.22 -4.23
N MET A 144 12.61 -12.13 -3.61
CA MET A 144 12.47 -11.90 -2.18
C MET A 144 11.74 -10.58 -1.94
N LEU A 145 10.80 -10.62 -1.01
CA LEU A 145 10.06 -9.46 -0.52
C LEU A 145 10.66 -9.02 0.81
N HIS A 146 11.11 -7.78 0.89
CA HIS A 146 11.65 -7.19 2.11
C HIS A 146 10.60 -6.23 2.67
N ILE A 147 10.25 -6.39 3.94
CA ILE A 147 9.26 -5.54 4.62
C ILE A 147 9.92 -4.97 5.86
N VAL A 148 9.78 -3.66 6.07
CA VAL A 148 10.24 -2.95 7.27
C VAL A 148 9.07 -2.22 7.91
N TRP A 149 9.01 -2.18 9.24
CA TRP A 149 7.98 -1.46 9.99
C TRP A 149 8.47 -1.10 11.39
N THR A 150 7.73 -0.23 12.07
CA THR A 150 7.97 0.10 13.49
C THR A 150 7.10 -0.76 14.39
N GLU A 151 7.64 -1.40 15.43
CA GLU A 151 6.92 -2.26 16.38
C GLU A 151 7.14 -1.86 17.84
N GLY A 152 6.06 -1.85 18.63
CA GLY A 152 6.08 -1.46 20.04
C GLY A 152 4.97 -0.47 20.38
N ASN A 153 4.56 -0.48 21.65
CA ASN A 153 3.48 0.39 22.14
C ASN A 153 3.99 1.70 22.76
N ASN A 154 5.25 1.72 23.22
CA ASN A 154 5.89 2.85 23.88
C ASN A 154 7.34 2.97 23.43
N ALA A 155 7.95 4.15 23.60
CA ALA A 155 9.38 4.31 23.40
C ALA A 155 10.18 3.55 24.48
N PRO A 156 11.32 2.93 24.13
CA PRO A 156 11.82 2.77 22.76
C PRO A 156 11.00 1.73 21.98
N TYR A 157 10.74 2.01 20.70
CA TYR A 157 10.16 1.06 19.75
C TYR A 157 11.24 0.41 18.90
N GLU A 158 10.93 -0.74 18.30
CA GLU A 158 11.84 -1.49 17.45
C GLU A 158 11.58 -1.19 15.96
N ILE A 159 12.65 -1.18 15.16
CA ILE A 159 12.55 -1.27 13.71
C ILE A 159 12.65 -2.75 13.32
N ARG A 160 11.57 -3.28 12.77
CA ARG A 160 11.45 -4.71 12.42
C ARG A 160 11.67 -4.91 10.94
N TYR A 161 12.23 -6.06 10.59
CA TYR A 161 12.48 -6.47 9.23
C TYR A 161 11.99 -7.91 9.02
N LYS A 162 11.35 -8.16 7.88
CA LYS A 162 10.97 -9.51 7.44
C LYS A 162 11.33 -9.70 5.98
N LYS A 163 11.89 -10.88 5.70
CA LYS A 163 12.15 -11.36 4.34
C LYS A 163 11.19 -12.51 4.03
N ILE A 164 10.51 -12.45 2.91
CA ILE A 164 9.58 -13.50 2.44
C ILE A 164 10.05 -13.98 1.07
N SER A 165 10.21 -15.29 0.91
CA SER A 165 10.47 -15.89 -0.40
C SER A 165 9.19 -15.88 -1.22
N LEU A 166 9.25 -15.33 -2.42
CA LEU A 166 8.15 -15.42 -3.37
C LEU A 166 8.30 -16.69 -4.20
N PRO A 167 7.18 -17.34 -4.57
CA PRO A 167 7.19 -18.45 -5.51
C PRO A 167 7.63 -18.02 -6.91
#